data_AF-A0A934WLJ9-F1
#
_entry.id   AF-A0A934WLJ9-F1
#
_cell.length_a   1.000
_cell.length_b   1.000
_cell.length_c   1.000
_cell.angle_alpha   90.00
_cell.angle_beta   90.00
_cell.angle_gamma   90.00
#
_symmetry.space_group_name_H-M   'P 1'
#
loop_
_entity.id
_entity.type
_entity.pdbx_description
1 polymer ?
#
loop_
_entity_poly.entity_id
_entity_poly.type
_entity_poly.pdbx_seq_one_letter_code
_entity_poly.pdbx_strand_id
1 'polypeptide(L)'
;MHESLERFAQWIAAATAAAVGAFWILRTQRRRRQRQEHVGRLAEEIVQVAQSIEVDLLSLPRTTESADLARLAADCRVRATSIGSSRCRTAQALNHAVGQLHEDHRRVVDLRWELDAVMAERRTGKPAPRSCKFATGSKPTRSRWATTGLHTRPSTLG
;
A
#
# COMPACT_ATOMS: atom_id res chain seq x y z
N MET A 1 61.24 -21.58 2.19
CA MET A 1 60.11 -21.50 3.16
C MET A 1 59.34 -20.18 3.11
N HIS A 2 59.93 -19.04 2.71
CA HIS A 2 59.22 -17.76 2.62
C HIS A 2 58.15 -17.72 1.50
N GLU A 3 58.49 -18.19 0.29
CA GLU A 3 57.57 -18.17 -0.87
C GLU A 3 56.28 -19.01 -0.67
N SER A 4 56.35 -20.09 0.13
CA SER A 4 55.18 -20.91 0.44
C SER A 4 54.20 -20.23 1.39
N LEU A 5 54.71 -19.39 2.31
CA LEU A 5 53.86 -18.64 3.24
C LEU A 5 53.17 -17.46 2.55
N GLU A 6 53.87 -16.77 1.64
CA GLU A 6 53.28 -15.68 0.84
C GLU A 6 52.18 -16.18 -0.09
N ARG A 7 52.39 -17.31 -0.78
CA ARG A 7 51.36 -17.94 -1.60
C ARG A 7 50.15 -18.39 -0.78
N PHE A 8 50.38 -18.93 0.42
CA PHE A 8 49.30 -19.32 1.32
C PHE A 8 48.51 -18.09 1.80
N ALA A 9 49.19 -17.01 2.19
CA ALA A 9 48.54 -15.76 2.59
C ALA A 9 47.72 -15.13 1.43
N GLN A 10 48.25 -15.14 0.21
CA GLN A 10 47.53 -14.69 -0.99
C GLN A 10 46.29 -15.54 -1.28
N TRP A 11 46.39 -16.86 -1.13
CA TRP A 11 45.26 -17.77 -1.29
C TRP A 11 44.17 -17.50 -0.24
N ILE A 12 44.54 -17.31 1.03
CA ILE A 12 43.59 -16.95 2.10
C ILE A 12 42.92 -15.61 1.80
N ALA A 13 43.69 -14.60 1.38
CA ALA A 13 43.15 -13.28 1.06
C ALA A 13 42.16 -13.36 -0.11
N ALA A 14 42.48 -14.11 -1.17
CA ALA A 14 41.59 -14.35 -2.30
C ALA A 14 40.32 -15.11 -1.90
N ALA A 15 40.45 -16.16 -1.08
CA ALA A 15 39.31 -16.93 -0.58
C ALA A 15 38.37 -16.07 0.29
N THR A 16 38.95 -15.19 1.13
CA THR A 16 38.19 -14.27 1.99
C THR A 16 37.46 -13.21 1.17
N ALA A 17 38.12 -12.61 0.17
CA ALA A 17 37.50 -11.66 -0.75
C ALA A 17 36.34 -12.30 -1.53
N ALA A 18 36.52 -13.54 -2.01
CA ALA A 18 35.47 -14.30 -2.68
C ALA A 18 34.30 -14.60 -1.73
N ALA A 19 34.57 -15.00 -0.49
CA ALA A 19 33.54 -15.27 0.52
C ALA A 19 32.73 -14.01 0.87
N VAL A 20 33.39 -12.86 1.05
CA VAL A 20 32.73 -11.57 1.29
C VAL A 20 31.88 -11.17 0.08
N GLY A 21 32.40 -11.32 -1.15
CA GLY A 21 31.64 -11.08 -2.37
C GLY A 21 30.38 -11.95 -2.48
N ALA A 22 30.53 -13.26 -2.25
CA ALA A 22 29.42 -14.21 -2.24
C ALA A 22 28.37 -13.86 -1.16
N PHE A 23 28.81 -13.45 0.03
CA PHE A 23 27.92 -13.01 1.11
C PHE A 23 27.08 -11.79 0.70
N TRP A 24 27.68 -10.77 0.07
CA TRP A 24 26.95 -9.59 -0.40
C TRP A 24 25.97 -9.92 -1.52
N ILE A 25 26.34 -10.79 -2.47
CA ILE A 25 25.45 -11.28 -3.52
C ILE A 25 24.25 -12.00 -2.91
N LEU A 26 24.48 -12.93 -1.98
CA LEU A 26 23.40 -13.67 -1.32
C LEU A 26 22.48 -12.73 -0.52
N ARG A 27 23.05 -11.76 0.21
CA ARG A 27 22.29 -10.77 0.99
C ARG A 27 21.41 -9.89 0.10
N THR A 28 21.92 -9.44 -1.04
CA THR A 28 21.16 -8.60 -1.99
C THR A 28 20.06 -9.39 -2.68
N GLN A 29 20.33 -10.64 -3.07
CA GLN A 29 19.31 -11.54 -3.61
C GLN A 29 18.20 -11.83 -2.59
N ARG A 30 18.55 -12.11 -1.33
CA ARG A 30 17.56 -12.34 -0.26
C ARG A 30 16.67 -11.12 -0.02
N ARG A 31 17.25 -9.93 0.08
CA ARG A 31 16.49 -8.68 0.23
C ARG A 31 15.56 -8.43 -0.96
N ARG A 32 16.03 -8.71 -2.17
CA ARG A 32 15.23 -8.57 -3.39
C ARG A 32 14.03 -9.54 -3.38
N ARG A 33 14.27 -10.80 -3.02
CA ARG A 33 13.21 -11.81 -2.91
C ARG A 33 12.17 -11.43 -1.86
N GLN A 34 12.60 -11.04 -0.65
CA GLN A 34 11.68 -10.58 0.40
C GLN A 34 10.84 -9.39 -0.04
N ARG A 35 11.41 -8.45 -0.79
CA ARG A 35 10.67 -7.32 -1.36
C ARG A 35 9.68 -7.75 -2.43
N GLN A 36 10.03 -8.70 -3.30
CA GLN A 36 9.12 -9.26 -4.28
C GLN A 36 7.95 -9.98 -3.61
N GLU A 37 8.21 -10.78 -2.58
CA GLU A 37 7.18 -11.43 -1.76
C GLU A 37 6.28 -10.42 -1.04
N HIS A 38 6.85 -9.32 -0.55
CA HIS A 38 6.07 -8.23 0.06
C HIS A 38 5.19 -7.50 -0.96
N VAL A 39 5.71 -7.17 -2.14
CA VAL A 39 4.93 -6.60 -3.26
C VAL A 39 3.76 -7.50 -3.63
N GLY A 40 4.01 -8.81 -3.76
CA GLY A 40 2.96 -9.79 -4.08
C GLY A 40 1.86 -9.82 -3.03
N ARG A 41 2.22 -9.94 -1.75
CA ARG A 41 1.26 -9.93 -0.64
C ARG A 41 0.45 -8.65 -0.56
N LEU A 42 1.11 -7.50 -0.65
CA LEU A 42 0.43 -6.20 -0.57
C LEU A 42 -0.52 -5.98 -1.77
N ALA A 43 -0.12 -6.40 -2.97
CA ALA A 43 -1.00 -6.35 -4.13
C ALA A 43 -2.23 -7.24 -3.96
N GLU A 44 -2.05 -8.46 -3.43
CA GLU A 44 -3.13 -9.39 -3.15
C GLU A 44 -4.12 -8.82 -2.12
N GLU A 45 -3.62 -8.25 -1.01
CA GLU A 45 -4.45 -7.59 0.00
C GLU A 45 -5.29 -6.46 -0.61
N ILE A 46 -4.69 -5.59 -1.43
CA ILE A 46 -5.42 -4.49 -2.09
C ILE A 46 -6.51 -5.04 -3.02
N VAL A 47 -6.21 -6.09 -3.79
CA VAL A 47 -7.18 -6.72 -4.69
C VAL A 47 -8.35 -7.31 -3.90
N GLN A 48 -8.08 -8.01 -2.80
CA GLN A 48 -9.13 -8.61 -1.96
C GLN A 48 -10.03 -7.54 -1.34
N VAL A 49 -9.46 -6.47 -0.77
CA VAL A 49 -10.24 -5.38 -0.18
C VAL A 49 -11.06 -4.67 -1.25
N ALA A 50 -10.48 -4.36 -2.41
CA ALA A 50 -11.20 -3.71 -3.51
C ALA A 50 -12.35 -4.57 -4.04
N GLN A 51 -12.15 -5.88 -4.19
CA GLN A 51 -13.22 -6.81 -4.57
C GLN A 51 -14.35 -6.85 -3.52
N SER A 52 -14.00 -6.88 -2.23
CA SER A 52 -14.99 -6.82 -1.15
C SER A 52 -15.81 -5.53 -1.20
N ILE A 53 -15.18 -4.37 -1.47
CA ILE A 53 -15.87 -3.10 -1.66
C ILE A 53 -16.82 -3.17 -2.87
N GLU A 54 -16.35 -3.67 -4.02
CA GLU A 54 -17.16 -3.83 -5.23
C GLU A 54 -18.41 -4.69 -4.97
N VAL A 55 -18.28 -5.78 -4.20
CA VAL A 55 -19.41 -6.64 -3.82
C VAL A 55 -20.41 -5.91 -2.92
N ASP A 56 -19.93 -5.23 -1.89
CA ASP A 56 -20.80 -4.50 -0.96
C ASP A 56 -21.56 -3.36 -1.66
N LEU A 57 -20.93 -2.71 -2.65
CA LEU A 57 -21.57 -1.66 -3.47
C LEU A 57 -22.75 -2.18 -4.30
N LEU A 58 -22.81 -3.48 -4.62
CA LEU A 58 -23.98 -4.08 -5.29
C LEU A 58 -25.26 -4.02 -4.44
N SER A 59 -25.11 -3.91 -3.11
CA SER A 59 -26.23 -3.81 -2.18
C SER A 59 -26.78 -2.37 -2.04
N LEU A 60 -26.07 -1.39 -2.60
CA LEU A 60 -26.45 0.02 -2.56
C LEU A 60 -27.24 0.44 -3.80
N PRO A 61 -28.14 1.44 -3.69
CA PRO A 61 -28.76 2.06 -4.85
C PRO A 61 -27.68 2.63 -5.77
N ARG A 62 -27.89 2.53 -7.09
CA ARG A 62 -26.99 3.09 -8.11
C ARG A 62 -27.10 4.62 -8.12
N THR A 63 -26.37 5.26 -7.23
CA THR A 63 -26.14 6.71 -7.20
C THR A 63 -24.81 7.04 -7.87
N THR A 64 -24.61 8.31 -8.23
CA THR A 64 -23.31 8.79 -8.73
C THR A 64 -22.18 8.52 -7.73
N GLU A 65 -22.43 8.68 -6.43
CA GLU A 65 -21.46 8.39 -5.37
C GLU A 65 -21.08 6.91 -5.30
N SER A 66 -22.07 6.00 -5.34
CA SER A 66 -21.79 4.56 -5.37
C SER A 66 -21.02 4.12 -6.63
N ALA A 67 -21.29 4.78 -7.77
CA ALA A 67 -20.60 4.53 -9.02
C ALA A 67 -19.15 5.05 -8.99
N ASP A 68 -18.91 6.20 -8.36
CA ASP A 68 -17.57 6.75 -8.16
C ASP A 68 -16.74 5.87 -7.21
N LEU A 69 -17.30 5.42 -6.10
CA LEU A 69 -16.65 4.47 -5.19
C LEU A 69 -16.30 3.15 -5.91
N ALA A 70 -17.22 2.62 -6.72
CA ALA A 70 -16.99 1.40 -7.50
C ALA A 70 -15.84 1.59 -8.50
N ARG A 71 -15.82 2.73 -9.21
CA ARG A 71 -14.75 3.06 -10.14
C ARG A 71 -13.40 3.16 -9.44
N LEU A 72 -13.34 3.86 -8.30
CA LEU A 72 -12.11 4.01 -7.53
C LEU A 72 -11.59 2.68 -6.98
N ALA A 73 -12.47 1.80 -6.49
CA ALA A 73 -12.10 0.46 -6.06
C ALA A 73 -11.57 -0.39 -7.22
N ALA A 74 -12.25 -0.37 -8.37
CA ALA A 74 -11.82 -1.09 -9.57
C ALA A 74 -10.46 -0.58 -10.08
N ASP A 75 -10.23 0.73 -10.06
CA ASP A 75 -8.96 1.35 -10.42
C ASP A 75 -7.81 0.88 -9.52
N CYS A 76 -8.02 0.85 -8.19
CA CYS A 76 -7.05 0.30 -7.25
C CYS A 76 -6.76 -1.18 -7.52
N ARG A 77 -7.81 -1.98 -7.77
CA ARG A 77 -7.68 -3.41 -8.09
C ARG A 77 -6.87 -3.64 -9.36
N VAL A 78 -7.18 -2.91 -10.44
CA VAL A 78 -6.48 -3.03 -11.73
C VAL A 78 -5.01 -2.68 -11.58
N ARG A 79 -4.69 -1.57 -10.89
CA ARG A 79 -3.29 -1.18 -10.62
C ARG A 79 -2.55 -2.22 -9.78
N ALA A 80 -3.14 -2.66 -8.67
CA ALA A 80 -2.54 -3.66 -7.79
C ALA A 80 -2.29 -4.99 -8.52
N THR A 81 -3.27 -5.46 -9.32
CA THR A 81 -3.14 -6.68 -10.16
C THR A 81 -1.99 -6.54 -11.17
N SER A 82 -1.91 -5.39 -11.84
CA SER A 82 -0.85 -5.09 -12.81
C SER A 82 0.54 -5.10 -12.16
N ILE A 83 0.68 -4.43 -11.00
CA ILE A 83 1.95 -4.35 -10.28
C ILE A 83 2.34 -5.73 -9.71
N GLY A 84 1.40 -6.45 -9.09
CA GLY A 84 1.63 -7.79 -8.53
C GLY A 84 2.04 -8.82 -9.59
N SER A 85 1.53 -8.70 -10.82
CA SER A 85 1.89 -9.55 -11.96
C SER A 85 3.22 -9.13 -12.61
N SER A 86 3.69 -7.90 -12.36
CA SER A 86 4.88 -7.34 -12.99
C SER A 86 6.17 -7.80 -12.31
N ARG A 87 7.02 -8.49 -13.08
CA ARG A 87 8.37 -8.86 -12.60
C ARG A 87 9.29 -7.64 -12.59
N CYS A 88 9.47 -7.03 -11.43
CA CYS A 88 10.41 -5.93 -11.26
C CYS A 88 11.88 -6.41 -11.37
N ARG A 89 12.55 -5.99 -12.45
CA ARG A 89 13.92 -6.42 -12.78
C ARG A 89 15.00 -5.61 -12.06
N THR A 90 14.70 -4.39 -11.64
CA THR A 90 15.64 -3.48 -10.96
C THR A 90 15.18 -3.16 -9.54
N ALA A 91 16.11 -2.76 -8.69
CA ALA A 91 15.80 -2.32 -7.32
C ALA A 91 14.94 -1.04 -7.31
N GLN A 92 15.17 -0.13 -8.27
CA GLN A 92 14.36 1.08 -8.43
C GLN A 92 12.92 0.77 -8.82
N ALA A 93 12.70 -0.15 -9.77
CA ALA A 93 11.36 -0.60 -10.15
C ALA A 93 10.62 -1.23 -8.95
N LEU A 94 11.32 -2.05 -8.15
CA LEU A 94 10.74 -2.61 -6.92
C LEU A 94 10.35 -1.52 -5.91
N ASN A 95 11.22 -0.54 -5.67
CA ASN A 95 10.91 0.53 -4.72
C ASN A 95 9.73 1.38 -5.20
N HIS A 96 9.66 1.66 -6.50
CA HIS A 96 8.54 2.39 -7.10
C HIS A 96 7.23 1.61 -6.97
N ALA A 97 7.25 0.30 -7.28
CA ALA A 97 6.11 -0.59 -7.12
C ALA A 97 5.61 -0.65 -5.66
N VAL A 98 6.52 -0.78 -4.69
CA VAL A 98 6.16 -0.75 -3.26
C VAL A 98 5.52 0.59 -2.89
N GLY A 99 6.08 1.71 -3.35
CA GLY A 99 5.52 3.04 -3.09
C GLY A 99 4.11 3.20 -3.65
N GLN A 100 3.88 2.76 -4.89
CA GLN A 100 2.55 2.78 -5.53
C GLN A 100 1.56 1.89 -4.79
N LEU A 101 1.95 0.67 -4.40
CA LEU A 101 1.07 -0.22 -3.66
C LEU A 101 0.74 0.31 -2.26
N HIS A 102 1.66 0.96 -1.56
CA HIS A 102 1.33 1.61 -0.28
C HIS A 102 0.37 2.78 -0.43
N GLU A 103 0.44 3.52 -1.55
CA GLU A 103 -0.53 4.55 -1.86
C GLU A 103 -1.91 3.95 -2.15
N ASP A 104 -1.96 2.93 -3.02
CA ASP A 104 -3.20 2.23 -3.35
C ASP A 104 -3.81 1.53 -2.13
N HIS A 105 -2.98 0.99 -1.22
CA HIS A 105 -3.42 0.41 0.04
C HIS A 105 -4.06 1.46 0.96
N ARG A 106 -3.46 2.64 1.11
CA ARG A 106 -4.10 3.72 1.88
C ARG A 106 -5.43 4.11 1.27
N ARG A 107 -5.46 4.26 -0.06
CA ARG A 107 -6.68 4.63 -0.79
C ARG A 107 -7.79 3.59 -0.64
N VAL A 108 -7.49 2.29 -0.72
CA VAL A 108 -8.52 1.25 -0.57
C VAL A 108 -9.05 1.17 0.87
N VAL A 109 -8.22 1.44 1.88
CA VAL A 109 -8.66 1.54 3.28
C VAL A 109 -9.58 2.76 3.48
N ASP A 110 -9.24 3.90 2.89
CA ASP A 110 -10.09 5.11 2.94
C ASP A 110 -11.44 4.86 2.25
N LEU A 111 -11.44 4.23 1.06
CA LEU A 111 -12.67 3.84 0.36
C LEU A 111 -13.53 2.89 1.20
N ARG A 112 -12.91 1.92 1.89
CA ARG A 112 -13.63 1.00 2.78
C ARG A 112 -14.31 1.77 3.91
N TRP A 113 -13.60 2.72 4.51
CA TRP A 113 -14.14 3.56 5.56
C TRP A 113 -15.32 4.41 5.08
N GLU A 114 -15.21 5.00 3.89
CA GLU A 114 -16.31 5.77 3.26
C GLU A 114 -17.54 4.90 3.00
N LEU A 115 -17.33 3.70 2.44
CA LEU A 115 -18.40 2.74 2.20
C LEU A 115 -19.09 2.30 3.50
N ASP A 116 -18.33 1.97 4.54
CA ASP A 116 -18.89 1.56 5.83
C ASP A 116 -19.72 2.70 6.46
N ALA A 117 -19.31 3.96 6.27
CA ALA A 117 -20.10 5.13 6.69
C ALA A 117 -21.42 5.24 5.91
N VAL A 118 -21.40 5.09 4.57
CA VAL A 118 -22.62 5.09 3.74
C VAL A 118 -23.57 3.95 4.14
N MET A 119 -23.03 2.75 4.36
CA MET A 119 -23.79 1.59 4.79
C MET A 119 -24.41 1.80 6.18
N ALA A 120 -23.68 2.41 7.12
CA ALA A 120 -24.18 2.73 8.46
C ALA A 120 -25.30 3.79 8.42
N GLU A 121 -25.14 4.83 7.59
CA GLU A 121 -26.17 5.85 7.39
C GLU A 121 -27.45 5.23 6.83
N ARG A 122 -27.33 4.33 5.85
CA ARG A 122 -28.48 3.61 5.30
C ARG A 122 -29.21 2.75 6.35
N ARG A 123 -28.48 2.06 7.22
CA ARG A 123 -29.06 1.21 8.27
C ARG A 123 -29.78 2.02 9.35
N THR A 124 -29.28 3.23 9.66
CA THR A 124 -29.75 4.02 10.81
C THR A 124 -30.65 5.20 10.41
N GLY A 125 -30.68 5.57 9.13
CA GLY A 125 -31.35 6.77 8.62
C GLY A 125 -30.72 8.09 9.10
N LYS A 126 -29.52 8.04 9.71
CA LYS A 126 -28.81 9.19 10.27
C LYS A 126 -27.40 9.26 9.70
N PRO A 127 -26.85 10.46 9.43
CA PRO A 127 -25.49 10.58 8.92
C PRO A 127 -24.49 9.95 9.89
N ALA A 128 -23.52 9.19 9.35
CA ALA A 128 -22.53 8.50 10.16
C ALA A 128 -21.67 9.52 10.94
N PRO A 129 -21.55 9.38 12.28
CA PRO A 129 -20.78 10.32 13.08
C PRO A 129 -19.28 10.19 12.76
N ARG A 130 -18.72 11.19 12.07
CA ARG A 130 -17.28 11.30 11.83
C ARG A 130 -16.62 11.96 13.04
N SER A 131 -15.96 11.16 13.89
CA SER A 131 -15.19 11.67 15.03
C SER A 131 -13.73 11.25 14.93
N CYS A 132 -12.81 12.16 15.27
CA CYS A 132 -11.42 11.83 15.55
C CYS A 132 -11.10 12.26 16.98
N LYS A 133 -10.50 11.36 17.76
CA LYS A 133 -9.98 11.69 19.08
C LYS A 133 -8.51 12.05 18.93
N PHE A 134 -8.16 13.28 19.32
CA PHE A 134 -6.76 13.66 19.46
C PHE A 134 -6.16 12.95 20.69
N ALA A 135 -4.88 12.61 20.62
CA ALA A 135 -4.16 12.05 21.77
C ALA A 135 -4.15 13.08 22.92
N THR A 136 -4.39 12.60 24.15
CA THR A 136 -4.41 13.44 25.36
C THR A 136 -3.09 14.21 25.50
N GLY A 137 -3.15 15.54 25.53
CA GLY A 137 -1.96 16.42 25.61
C GLY A 137 -1.48 17.00 24.28
N SER A 138 -2.04 16.59 23.14
CA SER A 138 -1.75 17.22 21.85
C SER A 138 -2.67 18.43 21.62
N LYS A 139 -2.10 19.63 21.49
CA LYS A 139 -2.81 20.79 20.90
C LYS A 139 -2.64 20.69 19.39
N PRO A 140 -3.68 20.39 18.61
CA PRO A 140 -3.57 20.43 17.15
C PRO A 140 -3.28 21.88 16.72
N THR A 141 -2.17 22.10 16.01
CA THR A 141 -1.81 23.42 15.44
C THR A 141 -2.86 23.89 14.43
N ARG A 142 -3.53 22.95 13.76
CA ARG A 142 -4.71 23.20 12.91
C ARG A 142 -5.41 21.87 12.63
N SER A 143 -6.74 21.82 12.78
CA SER A 143 -7.55 20.74 12.21
C SER A 143 -8.09 21.20 10.86
N ARG A 144 -7.84 20.41 9.82
CA ARG A 144 -8.44 20.64 8.50
C ARG A 144 -9.11 19.36 8.05
N TRP A 145 -10.42 19.42 7.91
CA TRP A 145 -11.16 18.38 7.21
C TRP A 145 -10.83 18.51 5.72
N ALA A 146 -10.12 17.53 5.17
CA ALA A 146 -9.88 17.44 3.74
C ALA A 146 -11.06 16.68 3.14
N THR A 147 -11.97 17.40 2.47
CA THR A 147 -12.98 16.77 1.63
C THR A 147 -12.30 16.42 0.31
N THR A 148 -12.34 15.15 -0.07
CA THR A 148 -11.93 14.68 -1.39
C THR A 148 -12.91 15.22 -2.44
N GLY A 149 -12.83 16.51 -2.77
CA GLY A 149 -13.49 17.14 -3.93
C GLY A 149 -15.01 17.00 -4.11
N LEU A 150 -15.74 16.37 -3.19
CA LEU A 150 -17.18 16.14 -3.30
C LEU A 150 -17.92 17.25 -2.56
N HIS A 151 -18.60 18.09 -3.33
CA HIS A 151 -19.40 19.21 -2.85
C HIS A 151 -20.39 18.78 -1.75
N THR A 152 -20.14 19.21 -0.52
CA THR A 152 -21.23 19.47 0.43
C THR A 152 -21.72 20.88 0.17
N ARG A 153 -22.89 20.99 -0.46
CA ARG A 153 -23.66 22.24 -0.48
C ARG A 153 -24.03 22.55 0.98
N PRO A 154 -23.69 23.72 1.54
CA PRO A 154 -24.21 24.08 2.85
C PRO A 154 -25.73 24.22 2.73
N SER A 155 -26.48 23.41 3.49
CA SER A 155 -27.89 23.66 3.72
C SER A 155 -28.01 24.99 4.46
N THR A 156 -28.34 26.04 3.74
CA THR A 156 -28.84 27.29 4.31
C THR A 156 -30.13 26.96 5.05
N LEU A 157 -30.07 27.02 6.39
CA LEU A 157 -31.26 27.14 7.22
C LEU A 157 -31.88 28.52 6.95
N GLY A 158 -33.08 28.51 6.40
CA GLY A 158 -34.04 29.61 6.38
C GLY A 158 -35.39 29.04 6.75
#